data_AF-A0A316PTP7-F1
#
_entry.id   AF-A0A316PTP7-F1
#
_cell.length_a   1.000
_cell.length_b   1.000
_cell.length_c   1.000
_cell.angle_alpha   90.00
_cell.angle_beta   90.00
_cell.angle_gamma   90.00
#
_symmetry.space_group_name_H-M   'P 1'
#
loop_
_entity.id
_entity.type
_entity.pdbx_description
1 polymer ?
#
loop_
_entity_poly.entity_id
_entity_poly.type
_entity_poly.pdbx_seq_one_letter_code
_entity_poly.pdbx_strand_id
1 'polypeptide(L)'
;MMTNNPNANLIEAMKEKLPLKGQLADMLMDTLYIGKEAVYRRLRGEVPFTLQESALISRKLGISLDKIIGLSFKSNAMFNINIVDYDDPFESYYNILEKYVSLINTMPDDPNSVMGTSANIIPQTLYLKHELLAKFRLFKWMYQNKYIDCKSFE
;
A
#
# COMPACT_ATOMS: atom_id res chain seq x y z
N MET A 1 -9.33 -10.46 -20.78
CA MET A 1 -10.04 -9.21 -20.41
C MET A 1 -10.39 -9.32 -18.94
N MET A 2 -9.70 -8.61 -18.05
CA MET A 2 -10.15 -8.54 -16.65
C MET A 2 -11.44 -7.71 -16.62
N THR A 3 -12.55 -8.36 -16.26
CA THR A 3 -13.82 -7.68 -15.99
C THR A 3 -13.59 -6.75 -14.81
N ASN A 4 -13.40 -5.47 -15.09
CA ASN A 4 -13.20 -4.46 -14.07
C ASN A 4 -14.53 -4.28 -13.33
N ASN A 5 -14.72 -5.00 -12.22
CA ASN A 5 -15.90 -4.88 -11.36
C ASN A 5 -15.48 -4.14 -10.08
N PRO A 6 -15.64 -2.81 -10.00
CA PRO A 6 -15.22 -2.01 -8.86
C PRO A 6 -15.84 -2.49 -7.54
N ASN A 7 -17.05 -3.05 -7.59
CA ASN A 7 -17.74 -3.56 -6.41
C ASN A 7 -17.04 -4.81 -5.86
N ALA A 8 -16.65 -5.75 -6.73
CA ALA A 8 -15.90 -6.94 -6.33
C ALA A 8 -14.52 -6.57 -5.78
N ASN A 9 -13.80 -5.66 -6.46
CA ASN A 9 -12.49 -5.17 -6.04
C ASN A 9 -12.55 -4.48 -4.67
N LEU A 10 -13.60 -3.69 -4.41
CA LEU A 10 -13.82 -3.07 -3.10
C LEU A 10 -14.05 -4.11 -2.00
N ILE A 11 -14.84 -5.15 -2.28
CA ILE A 11 -15.08 -6.25 -1.33
C ILE A 11 -13.80 -7.02 -0.99
N GLU A 12 -12.95 -7.26 -1.99
CA GLU A 12 -11.66 -7.90 -1.79
C GLU A 12 -10.72 -7.04 -0.94
N ALA A 13 -10.58 -5.76 -1.28
CA ALA A 13 -9.76 -4.81 -0.52
C ALA A 13 -10.21 -4.68 0.95
N MET A 14 -11.52 -4.74 1.21
CA MET A 14 -12.05 -4.76 2.58
C MET A 14 -11.64 -6.03 3.34
N LYS A 15 -11.67 -7.19 2.70
CA LYS A 15 -11.28 -8.47 3.31
C LYS A 15 -9.78 -8.55 3.58
N GLU A 16 -8.95 -7.94 2.73
CA GLU A 16 -7.50 -7.85 2.97
C GLU A 16 -7.19 -7.01 4.22
N LYS A 17 -7.94 -5.92 4.44
CA LYS A 17 -7.77 -5.07 5.63
C LYS A 17 -8.37 -5.68 6.90
N LEU A 18 -9.46 -6.44 6.78
CA LEU A 18 -10.16 -7.10 7.89
C LEU A 18 -10.56 -8.53 7.48
N PRO A 19 -9.68 -9.53 7.75
CA PRO A 19 -9.91 -10.91 7.27
C PRO A 19 -11.04 -11.63 8.02
N LEU A 20 -11.40 -11.16 9.23
CA LEU A 20 -12.46 -11.75 10.03
C LEU A 20 -13.84 -11.28 9.54
N LYS A 21 -14.56 -12.17 8.83
CA LYS A 21 -15.88 -11.89 8.22
C LYS A 21 -16.90 -11.28 9.19
N GLY A 22 -16.90 -11.70 10.47
CA GLY A 22 -17.80 -11.15 11.49
C GLY A 22 -17.51 -9.68 11.77
N GLN A 23 -16.25 -9.36 12.02
CA GLN A 23 -15.80 -7.99 12.30
C GLN A 23 -16.01 -7.04 11.11
N LEU A 24 -15.86 -7.54 9.89
CA LEU A 24 -16.12 -6.76 8.69
C LEU A 24 -17.62 -6.39 8.58
N ALA A 25 -18.52 -7.33 8.85
CA ALA A 25 -19.95 -7.07 8.81
C ALA A 25 -20.37 -6.08 9.90
N ASP A 26 -19.85 -6.23 11.12
CA ASP A 26 -20.12 -5.32 12.24
C ASP A 26 -19.65 -3.89 11.95
N MET A 27 -18.42 -3.75 11.44
CA MET A 27 -17.89 -2.45 11.02
C MET A 27 -18.73 -1.78 9.92
N LEU A 28 -19.23 -2.55 8.96
CA LEU A 28 -20.09 -2.03 7.89
C LEU A 28 -21.46 -1.61 8.40
N MET A 29 -22.04 -2.31 9.38
CA MET A 29 -23.28 -1.90 10.04
C MET A 29 -23.09 -0.55 10.73
N ASP A 30 -22.01 -0.39 11.49
CA ASP A 30 -21.70 0.85 12.22
C ASP A 30 -21.35 2.02 11.28
N THR A 31 -20.65 1.74 10.18
CA THR A 31 -20.16 2.78 9.26
C THR A 31 -21.25 3.27 8.31
N LEU A 32 -22.12 2.37 7.86
CA LEU A 32 -23.17 2.68 6.88
C LEU A 32 -24.54 2.91 7.50
N TYR A 33 -24.71 2.61 8.80
CA TYR A 33 -25.98 2.68 9.50
C TYR A 33 -27.09 1.88 8.81
N ILE A 34 -26.75 0.68 8.32
CA ILE A 34 -27.68 -0.24 7.65
C ILE A 34 -27.80 -1.56 8.41
N GLY A 35 -28.94 -2.23 8.24
CA GLY A 35 -29.20 -3.50 8.90
C GLY A 35 -28.29 -4.65 8.41
N LYS A 36 -28.13 -5.66 9.27
CA LYS A 36 -27.30 -6.85 9.03
C LYS A 36 -27.53 -7.50 7.66
N GLU A 37 -28.78 -7.72 7.28
CA GLU A 37 -29.12 -8.31 5.97
C GLU A 37 -28.66 -7.43 4.80
N ALA A 38 -28.79 -6.09 4.93
CA ALA A 38 -28.36 -5.17 3.89
C ALA A 38 -26.83 -5.18 3.71
N VAL A 39 -26.07 -5.42 4.80
CA VAL A 39 -24.61 -5.64 4.75
C VAL A 39 -24.29 -6.96 4.05
N TYR A 40 -24.91 -8.07 4.45
CA TYR A 40 -24.60 -9.38 3.86
C TYR A 40 -24.92 -9.45 2.37
N ARG A 41 -26.02 -8.84 1.92
CA ARG A 41 -26.33 -8.73 0.49
C ARG A 41 -25.25 -7.99 -0.30
N ARG A 42 -24.66 -6.93 0.27
CA ARG A 42 -23.53 -6.21 -0.33
C ARG A 42 -22.26 -7.05 -0.34
N LEU A 43 -21.94 -7.72 0.76
CA LEU A 43 -20.76 -8.61 0.85
C LEU A 43 -20.84 -9.84 -0.07
N ARG A 44 -22.05 -10.30 -0.42
CA ARG A 44 -22.28 -11.35 -1.44
C ARG A 44 -22.28 -10.80 -2.87
N GLY A 45 -22.26 -9.48 -3.05
CA GLY A 45 -22.29 -8.83 -4.37
C GLY A 45 -23.67 -8.72 -5.00
N GLU A 46 -24.75 -9.07 -4.28
CA GLU A 46 -26.14 -8.96 -4.77
C GLU A 46 -26.60 -7.51 -4.90
N VAL A 47 -26.09 -6.64 -4.02
CA VAL A 47 -26.37 -5.20 -4.01
C VAL A 47 -25.03 -4.47 -4.06
N PRO A 48 -24.81 -3.54 -5.01
CA PRO A 48 -23.58 -2.78 -5.05
C PRO A 48 -23.51 -1.74 -3.95
N PHE A 49 -22.29 -1.43 -3.52
CA PHE A 49 -22.06 -0.22 -2.71
C PHE A 49 -22.29 1.02 -3.57
N THR A 50 -22.97 2.02 -3.01
CA THR A 50 -23.03 3.34 -3.65
C THR A 50 -21.67 4.04 -3.54
N LEU A 51 -21.46 5.10 -4.33
CA LEU A 51 -20.23 5.91 -4.22
C LEU A 51 -20.06 6.49 -2.82
N GLN A 52 -21.15 6.94 -2.20
CA GLN A 52 -21.13 7.50 -0.84
C GLN A 52 -20.75 6.43 0.19
N GLU A 53 -21.34 5.23 0.10
CA GLU A 53 -20.97 4.10 0.97
C GLU A 53 -19.50 3.74 0.78
N SER A 54 -19.05 3.67 -0.48
CA SER A 54 -17.64 3.37 -0.83
C SER A 54 -16.68 4.41 -0.26
N ALA A 55 -17.04 5.70 -0.27
CA ALA A 55 -16.23 6.77 0.30
C ALA A 55 -16.15 6.69 1.83
N LEU A 56 -17.25 6.36 2.51
CA LEU A 56 -17.26 6.16 3.97
C LEU A 56 -16.36 4.99 4.38
N ILE A 57 -16.48 3.87 3.67
CA ILE A 57 -15.64 2.67 3.87
C ILE A 57 -14.17 2.99 3.60
N SER A 58 -13.87 3.66 2.48
CA SER A 58 -12.53 4.08 2.09
C SER A 58 -11.85 4.88 3.18
N ARG A 59 -12.54 5.88 3.73
CA ARG A 59 -12.03 6.70 4.84
C ARG A 59 -11.79 5.89 6.12
N LYS A 60 -12.68 4.93 6.42
CA LYS A 60 -12.58 4.11 7.64
C LYS A 60 -11.43 3.11 7.58
N LEU A 61 -11.15 2.54 6.41
CA LEU A 61 -10.15 1.46 6.22
C LEU A 61 -8.85 1.91 5.57
N GLY A 62 -8.75 3.18 5.15
CA GLY A 62 -7.60 3.69 4.39
C GLY A 62 -7.46 3.01 3.02
N ILE A 63 -8.57 2.66 2.37
CA ILE A 63 -8.57 2.05 1.03
C ILE A 63 -8.61 3.18 0.00
N SER A 64 -7.63 3.26 -0.90
CA SER A 64 -7.68 4.22 -2.01
C SER A 64 -8.71 3.78 -3.06
N LEU A 65 -9.76 4.58 -3.29
CA LEU A 65 -10.74 4.31 -4.34
C LEU A 65 -10.14 4.39 -5.75
N ASP A 66 -9.10 5.22 -5.93
CA ASP A 66 -8.34 5.28 -7.17
C ASP A 66 -7.63 3.95 -7.46
N LYS A 67 -7.16 3.24 -6.44
CA LYS A 67 -6.63 1.88 -6.59
C LYS A 67 -7.71 0.86 -6.98
N ILE A 68 -8.96 1.06 -6.53
CA ILE A 68 -10.08 0.15 -6.84
C ILE A 68 -10.56 0.30 -8.29
N ILE A 69 -10.61 1.54 -8.79
CA ILE A 69 -11.15 1.88 -10.12
C ILE A 69 -10.03 1.95 -11.17
N GLY A 70 -8.84 2.40 -10.78
CA GLY A 70 -7.72 2.77 -11.64
C GLY A 70 -6.98 1.60 -12.29
N LEU A 71 -7.26 0.35 -11.91
CA LEU A 71 -6.65 -0.86 -12.48
C LEU A 71 -6.89 -1.03 -13.99
N SER A 72 -7.80 -0.25 -14.60
CA SER A 72 -8.13 -0.35 -16.03
C SER A 72 -7.48 0.67 -16.97
N PHE A 73 -6.77 1.68 -16.47
CA PHE A 73 -6.26 2.74 -17.34
C PHE A 73 -4.80 2.49 -17.74
N LYS A 74 -4.59 2.12 -19.02
CA LYS A 74 -3.25 1.91 -19.61
C LYS A 74 -2.36 3.17 -19.61
N SER A 75 -2.91 4.36 -19.36
CA SER A 75 -2.22 5.64 -19.49
C SER A 75 -2.16 6.49 -18.22
N ASN A 76 -2.66 5.99 -17.07
CA ASN A 76 -2.57 6.71 -15.80
C ASN A 76 -1.42 6.15 -14.95
N ALA A 77 -0.53 7.03 -14.49
CA ALA A 77 0.51 6.68 -13.53
C ALA A 77 -0.08 6.68 -12.11
N MET A 78 -0.07 5.54 -11.44
CA MET A 78 -0.44 5.46 -10.02
C MET A 78 0.75 5.92 -9.19
N PHE A 79 0.63 7.07 -8.52
CA PHE A 79 1.66 7.56 -7.60
C PHE A 79 1.39 7.01 -6.20
N ASN A 80 2.22 6.08 -5.76
CA ASN A 80 2.26 5.66 -4.36
C ASN A 80 3.41 6.39 -3.66
N ILE A 81 3.08 7.46 -2.95
CA ILE A 81 4.05 8.17 -2.12
C ILE A 81 4.16 7.40 -0.80
N ASN A 82 5.29 6.71 -0.60
CA ASN A 82 5.59 6.12 0.70
C ASN A 82 5.80 7.25 1.71
N ILE A 83 4.80 7.50 2.56
CA ILE A 83 4.96 8.37 3.72
C ILE A 83 5.82 7.61 4.72
N VAL A 84 6.91 8.24 5.14
CA VAL A 84 7.78 7.71 6.19
C VAL A 84 7.07 7.88 7.52
N ASP A 85 6.91 6.79 8.26
CA ASP A 85 6.47 6.86 9.65
C ASP A 85 7.69 7.26 10.50
N TYR A 86 7.67 8.48 11.02
CA TYR A 86 8.81 9.05 11.74
C TYR A 86 8.91 8.55 13.19
N ASP A 87 7.87 7.89 13.71
CA ASP A 87 7.86 7.42 15.09
C ASP A 87 8.83 6.25 15.31
N ASP A 88 9.03 5.42 14.27
CA ASP A 88 10.07 4.39 14.24
C ASP A 88 10.84 4.41 12.91
N PRO A 89 11.94 5.18 12.83
CA PRO A 89 12.76 5.26 11.63
C PRO A 89 13.39 3.93 11.24
N PHE A 90 13.65 3.03 12.19
CA PHE A 90 14.26 1.73 11.91
C PHE A 90 13.25 0.80 11.23
N GLU A 91 12.08 0.65 11.83
CA GLU A 91 10.98 -0.11 11.23
C GLU A 91 10.54 0.48 9.88
N SER A 92 10.49 1.81 9.77
CA SER A 92 10.23 2.48 8.49
C SER A 92 11.25 2.10 7.41
N TYR A 93 12.54 2.09 7.74
CA TYR A 93 13.59 1.68 6.80
C TYR A 93 13.44 0.20 6.42
N TYR A 94 13.22 -0.67 7.40
CA TYR A 94 12.96 -2.10 7.18
C TYR A 94 11.78 -2.33 6.24
N ASN A 95 10.65 -1.67 6.48
CA ASN A 95 9.44 -1.76 5.67
C ASN A 95 9.67 -1.28 4.23
N ILE A 96 10.51 -0.25 4.02
CA ILE A 96 10.92 0.18 2.68
C ILE A 96 11.69 -0.95 1.98
N LEU A 97 12.68 -1.57 2.66
CA LEU A 97 13.44 -2.67 2.09
C LEU A 97 12.53 -3.85 1.70
N GLU A 98 11.65 -4.28 2.61
CA GLU A 98 10.70 -5.37 2.38
C GLU A 98 9.82 -5.12 1.16
N LYS A 99 9.25 -3.92 1.04
CA LYS A 99 8.42 -3.55 -0.11
C LYS A 99 9.19 -3.66 -1.43
N TYR A 100 10.44 -3.20 -1.46
CA TYR A 100 11.27 -3.30 -2.66
C TYR A 100 11.62 -4.75 -3.00
N VAL A 101 11.97 -5.56 -2.01
CA VAL A 101 12.26 -6.99 -2.20
C VAL A 101 11.02 -7.72 -2.72
N SER A 102 9.86 -7.49 -2.11
CA SER A 102 8.59 -8.06 -2.56
C SER A 102 8.30 -7.67 -4.00
N LEU A 103 8.44 -6.39 -4.37
CA LEU A 103 8.21 -5.93 -5.74
C LEU A 103 9.16 -6.61 -6.73
N ILE A 104 10.46 -6.61 -6.45
CA ILE A 104 11.47 -7.20 -7.34
C ILE A 104 11.22 -8.71 -7.52
N ASN A 105 10.82 -9.41 -6.45
CA ASN A 105 10.52 -10.84 -6.51
C ASN A 105 9.30 -11.19 -7.37
N THR A 106 8.41 -10.23 -7.67
CA THR A 106 7.29 -10.47 -8.60
C THR A 106 7.68 -10.30 -10.07
N MET A 107 8.81 -9.65 -10.35
CA MET A 107 9.25 -9.37 -11.73
C MET A 107 9.58 -10.62 -12.55
N PRO A 108 10.23 -11.67 -12.00
CA PRO A 108 10.53 -12.89 -12.75
C PRO A 108 9.28 -13.63 -13.27
N ASP A 109 8.13 -13.44 -12.63
CA ASP A 109 6.88 -14.12 -12.99
C ASP A 109 6.20 -13.51 -14.22
N ASP A 110 6.61 -12.30 -14.64
CA ASP A 110 6.08 -11.60 -15.82
C ASP A 110 7.18 -11.37 -16.87
N PRO A 111 7.16 -12.08 -18.01
CA PRO A 111 8.16 -11.92 -19.07
C PRO A 111 8.13 -10.55 -19.76
N ASN A 112 7.10 -9.73 -19.54
CA ASN A 112 7.00 -8.37 -20.07
C ASN A 112 7.45 -7.31 -19.06
N SER A 113 7.87 -7.71 -17.85
CA SER A 113 8.30 -6.78 -16.81
C SER A 113 9.62 -6.10 -17.20
N VAL A 114 9.64 -4.76 -17.10
CA VAL A 114 10.84 -3.95 -17.36
C VAL A 114 11.02 -2.96 -16.20
N MET A 115 12.21 -2.98 -15.59
CA MET A 115 12.58 -2.01 -14.55
C MET A 115 13.56 -0.97 -15.12
N GLY A 116 13.15 0.29 -15.12
CA GLY A 116 14.01 1.44 -15.40
C GLY A 116 14.25 2.26 -14.14
N THR A 117 15.42 2.88 -14.01
CA THR A 117 15.69 3.80 -12.91
C THR A 117 16.43 5.03 -13.44
N SER A 118 15.86 6.20 -13.18
CA SER A 118 16.54 7.49 -13.33
C SER A 118 16.68 8.10 -11.96
N ALA A 119 17.91 8.29 -11.50
CA ALA A 119 18.18 8.75 -10.15
C ALA A 119 19.40 9.69 -10.13
N ASN A 120 19.31 10.73 -9.31
CA ASN A 120 20.44 11.60 -8.95
C ASN A 120 21.31 11.02 -7.83
N ILE A 121 20.97 9.81 -7.35
CA ILE A 121 21.60 9.10 -6.25
C ILE A 121 21.73 7.63 -6.67
N ILE A 122 22.82 6.97 -6.25
CA ILE A 122 23.03 5.53 -6.50
C ILE A 122 21.79 4.73 -6.06
N PRO A 123 21.15 3.97 -6.97
CA PRO A 123 20.00 3.13 -6.66
C PRO A 123 20.27 2.07 -5.61
N GLN A 124 19.23 1.73 -4.85
CA GLN A 124 19.28 0.75 -3.76
C GLN A 124 19.68 -0.66 -4.21
N THR A 125 19.22 -1.07 -5.40
CA THR A 125 19.58 -2.34 -6.02
C THR A 125 21.08 -2.49 -6.30
N LEU A 126 21.81 -1.37 -6.38
CA LEU A 126 23.26 -1.37 -6.58
C LEU A 126 24.01 -1.33 -5.25
N TYR A 127 23.67 -0.40 -4.35
CA TYR A 127 24.45 -0.21 -3.13
C TYR A 127 24.23 -1.28 -2.06
N LEU A 128 23.06 -1.94 -2.02
CA LEU A 128 22.76 -2.94 -0.98
C LEU A 128 23.64 -4.19 -1.07
N LYS A 129 24.23 -4.47 -2.24
CA LYS A 129 25.16 -5.58 -2.44
C LYS A 129 26.51 -5.36 -1.75
N HIS A 130 26.79 -4.14 -1.29
CA HIS A 130 28.04 -3.75 -0.68
C HIS A 130 27.80 -3.36 0.78
N GLU A 131 28.36 -4.14 1.70
CA GLU A 131 28.11 -4.01 3.14
C GLU A 131 28.34 -2.58 3.67
N LEU A 132 29.48 -1.96 3.32
CA LEU A 132 29.81 -0.61 3.78
C LEU A 132 28.89 0.46 3.20
N LEU A 133 28.48 0.32 1.94
CA LEU A 133 27.53 1.26 1.33
C LEU A 133 26.13 1.10 1.93
N ALA A 134 25.70 -0.13 2.20
CA ALA A 134 24.43 -0.40 2.88
C ALA A 134 24.42 0.19 4.30
N LYS A 135 25.49 -0.03 5.08
CA LYS A 135 25.66 0.56 6.41
C LYS A 135 25.65 2.09 6.37
N PHE A 136 26.36 2.69 5.42
CA PHE A 136 26.37 4.14 5.23
C PHE A 136 24.97 4.69 4.92
N ARG A 137 24.19 4.01 4.08
CA ARG A 137 22.81 4.40 3.74
C ARG A 137 21.87 4.33 4.92
N LEU A 138 21.96 3.25 5.70
CA LEU A 138 21.22 3.11 6.95
C LEU A 138 21.59 4.21 7.94
N PHE A 139 22.88 4.47 8.14
CA PHE A 139 23.37 5.56 8.99
C PHE A 139 22.80 6.91 8.56
N LYS A 140 22.90 7.25 7.27
CA LYS A 140 22.35 8.50 6.72
C LYS A 140 20.86 8.62 7.00
N TRP A 141 20.10 7.55 6.81
CA TRP A 141 18.68 7.52 7.11
C TRP A 141 18.40 7.79 8.60
N MET A 142 19.10 7.09 9.50
CA MET A 142 18.91 7.27 10.95
C MET A 142 19.26 8.69 11.40
N TYR A 143 20.35 9.24 10.88
CA TYR A 143 20.76 10.62 11.15
C TYR A 143 19.72 11.64 10.68
N GLN A 144 19.21 11.50 9.45
CA GLN A 144 18.22 12.42 8.89
C GLN A 144 16.88 12.39 9.63
N ASN A 145 16.51 11.23 10.20
CA ASN A 145 15.29 11.06 10.99
C ASN A 145 15.51 11.29 12.49
N LYS A 146 16.62 11.92 12.90
CA LYS A 146 16.95 12.27 14.30
C LYS A 146 16.93 11.08 15.27
N TYR A 147 17.11 9.86 14.76
CA TYR A 147 17.18 8.65 15.59
C TYR A 147 18.54 8.50 16.27
N ILE A 148 19.59 9.03 15.63
CA ILE A 148 20.95 9.06 16.16
C ILE A 148 21.39 10.51 16.24
N ASP A 149 21.75 10.94 17.44
CA ASP A 149 22.36 12.25 17.66
C ASP A 149 23.86 12.14 17.36
N CYS A 150 24.29 12.67 16.22
CA CYS A 150 25.71 12.78 15.88
C CYS A 150 26.13 14.22 16.08
N LYS A 151 27.29 14.41 16.72
CA LYS A 151 27.98 15.71 16.69
C LYS A 151 28.19 16.07 15.22
N SER A 152 27.67 17.22 14.80
CA SER A 152 27.99 17.78 13.49
C SER A 152 29.50 17.86 13.38
N PHE A 153 30.06 17.38 12.28
CA PHE A 153 31.44 17.70 11.94
C PHE A 153 31.48 19.22 11.73
N GLU A 154 32.10 19.95 12.66
CA GLU A 154 32.46 21.36 12.49
C GLU A 154 33.40 21.55 11.30
#